data_AF-A0A8J2HGH1-F1
#
_entry.id   AF-A0A8J2HGH1-F1
#
_cell.length_a   1.000
_cell.length_b   1.000
_cell.length_c   1.000
_cell.angle_alpha   90.00
_cell.angle_beta   90.00
_cell.angle_gamma   90.00
#
_symmetry.space_group_name_H-M   'P 1'
#
loop_
_entity.id
_entity.type
_entity.pdbx_description
1 polymer ?
#
loop_
_entity_poly.entity_id
_entity_poly.type
_entity_poly.pdbx_seq_one_letter_code
_entity_poly.pdbx_strand_id
1 'polypeptide(L)'
;MTQSVAWSLVSTLLKNNLKTGICRFIKHYNTTNVSCSRKPDLIKKTNSELPGKISAGTKKANAENKQEIPEISISHAKAALALVKTLDVTRDNALSVVSKYKSFEKLSRVTILKNYCVLRDADVDKSTLRVHMYALASTTKNLMTKINYINDMKLEINAAIPLLQLTVDKLKKMKINTENDRTVVPDFNNRVEYLASNFGCSLEEMCSILVKNQFMLPIRMKRIKNVTELLIAEGMPGENIKNDLHIYKFSLEKIKERIDRAKEVGIKSLKPWIIRCPPESLDNIEEKKINKMNLLNPHGKLENYISSYFNCDRDLAEGLIKRDPSLLKINVKNLSKVLNFLHSKGYLFEEIFCHPRILHWSEKTLRDRYDKWFQCYAVHPPLKVLTSLTHTSQIHLKDENKIT
;
A
#
# COMPACT_ATOMS: atom_id res chain seq x y z
N MET A 1 34.63 -3.35 31.61
CA MET A 1 34.97 -2.06 30.98
C MET A 1 34.52 -2.01 29.51
N THR A 2 33.24 -2.21 29.21
CA THR A 2 32.74 -2.25 27.81
C THR A 2 31.49 -1.41 27.55
N GLN A 3 30.97 -0.69 28.56
CA GLN A 3 29.81 0.21 28.40
C GLN A 3 30.16 1.63 27.90
N SER A 4 31.45 2.00 27.85
CA SER A 4 31.88 3.37 27.52
C SER A 4 31.91 3.68 26.01
N VAL A 5 32.25 2.71 25.17
CA VAL A 5 32.42 2.93 23.72
C VAL A 5 31.08 3.07 23.00
N ALA A 6 30.08 2.28 23.41
CA ALA A 6 28.73 2.36 22.84
C ALA A 6 28.09 3.73 23.10
N TRP A 7 28.29 4.29 24.30
CA TRP A 7 27.75 5.60 24.66
C TRP A 7 28.44 6.75 23.91
N SER A 8 29.75 6.63 23.66
CA SER A 8 30.49 7.60 22.85
C SER A 8 30.02 7.60 21.39
N LEU A 9 29.77 6.43 20.80
CA LEU A 9 29.27 6.30 19.42
C LEU A 9 27.86 6.87 19.25
N VAL A 10 26.97 6.60 20.21
CA VAL A 10 25.60 7.15 20.20
C VAL A 10 25.62 8.68 20.39
N SER A 11 26.49 9.20 21.26
CA SER A 11 26.65 10.65 21.46
C SER A 11 27.13 11.36 20.19
N THR A 12 28.11 10.79 19.49
CA THR A 12 28.64 11.36 18.24
C THR A 12 27.63 11.28 17.09
N LEU A 13 26.84 10.20 17.00
CA LEU A 13 25.75 10.06 16.02
C LEU A 13 24.62 11.08 16.24
N LEU A 14 24.33 11.44 17.48
CA LEU A 14 23.30 12.42 17.83
C LEU A 14 23.76 13.86 17.60
N LYS A 15 25.03 14.18 17.88
CA LYS A 15 25.58 15.53 17.65
C LYS A 15 25.68 15.91 16.17
N ASN A 16 25.93 14.94 15.29
CA ASN A 16 26.09 15.19 13.85
C ASN A 16 24.78 15.17 13.04
N ASN A 17 23.62 14.90 13.67
CA ASN A 17 22.32 14.76 12.99
C ASN A 17 21.28 15.81 13.35
N LEU A 18 21.67 16.99 13.86
CA LEU A 18 20.73 18.07 14.20
C LEU A 18 19.89 18.61 13.02
N LYS A 19 20.21 18.26 11.76
CA LYS A 19 19.44 18.64 10.56
C LYS A 19 18.50 17.55 10.03
N THR A 20 18.47 16.39 10.67
CA THR A 20 17.76 15.19 10.20
C THR A 20 16.77 14.82 11.30
N GLY A 21 15.46 14.89 11.02
CA GLY A 21 14.35 14.96 11.99
C GLY A 21 14.12 13.79 12.95
N ILE A 22 15.16 13.05 13.31
CA ILE A 22 15.19 11.86 14.20
C ILE A 22 14.72 12.19 15.63
N CYS A 23 14.92 13.41 16.12
CA CYS A 23 14.44 13.80 17.46
C CYS A 23 12.90 13.76 17.60
N ARG A 24 12.14 13.87 16.50
CA ARG A 24 10.67 13.67 16.55
C ARG A 24 10.28 12.20 16.70
N PHE A 25 11.13 11.27 16.28
CA PHE A 25 10.82 9.85 16.27
C PHE A 25 10.94 9.21 17.67
N ILE A 26 11.95 9.62 18.45
CA ILE A 26 12.21 9.07 19.79
C ILE A 26 11.14 9.51 20.80
N LYS A 27 10.56 10.70 20.64
CA LYS A 27 9.49 11.20 21.53
C LYS A 27 8.17 10.42 21.41
N HIS A 28 7.99 9.65 20.33
CA HIS A 28 6.79 8.84 20.10
C HIS A 28 6.93 7.39 20.60
N TYR A 29 8.16 6.90 20.80
CA TYR A 29 8.40 5.50 21.17
C TYR A 29 8.36 5.25 22.68
N ASN A 30 8.62 6.28 23.51
CA ASN A 30 8.67 6.14 24.97
C ASN A 30 7.31 6.24 25.70
N THR A 31 6.19 6.36 24.97
CA THR A 31 4.84 6.42 25.57
C THR A 31 4.08 5.10 25.56
N THR A 32 4.67 4.03 25.02
CA THR A 32 4.03 2.70 24.97
C THR A 32 4.96 1.66 25.57
N ASN A 33 5.07 1.65 26.90
CA ASN A 33 5.39 0.45 27.68
C ASN A 33 5.17 0.74 29.17
N VAL A 34 3.95 0.48 29.64
CA VAL A 34 3.68 0.29 31.06
C VAL A 34 3.39 -1.20 31.25
N SER A 35 4.34 -1.89 31.87
CA SER A 35 4.17 -3.21 32.44
C SER A 35 3.19 -3.15 33.61
N CYS A 36 2.15 -3.99 33.62
CA CYS A 36 1.33 -4.16 34.81
C CYS A 36 1.18 -5.65 35.12
N SER A 37 1.71 -6.03 36.28
CA SER A 37 1.72 -7.36 36.85
C SER A 37 0.32 -7.78 37.29
N ARG A 38 -0.10 -9.00 36.90
CA ARG A 38 -1.35 -9.63 37.34
C ARG A 38 -1.18 -10.24 38.74
N LYS A 39 -2.20 -10.07 39.59
CA LYS A 39 -2.60 -11.05 40.61
C LYS A 39 -4.11 -11.33 40.48
N PRO A 40 -4.59 -12.53 40.88
CA PRO A 40 -5.84 -13.09 40.38
C PRO A 40 -7.03 -12.91 41.34
N ASP A 41 -8.23 -12.98 40.73
CA ASP A 41 -9.55 -12.93 41.33
C ASP A 41 -9.86 -14.11 42.27
N LEU A 42 -10.68 -13.82 43.28
CA LEU A 42 -11.39 -14.80 44.10
C LEU A 42 -12.88 -14.75 43.73
N ILE A 43 -13.32 -15.80 43.03
CA ILE A 43 -14.72 -16.08 42.69
C ILE A 43 -15.42 -16.66 43.93
N LYS A 44 -16.56 -16.09 44.33
CA LYS A 44 -17.58 -16.80 45.11
C LYS A 44 -18.85 -16.97 44.28
N LYS A 45 -19.12 -18.22 43.94
CA LYS A 45 -20.42 -18.73 43.47
C LYS A 45 -21.37 -18.83 44.66
N THR A 46 -22.64 -18.49 44.45
CA THR A 46 -23.76 -19.09 45.18
C THR A 46 -24.92 -19.28 44.22
N ASN A 47 -25.26 -20.56 44.02
CA ASN A 47 -26.54 -21.02 43.48
C ASN A 47 -27.56 -21.06 44.63
N SER A 48 -28.84 -20.78 44.33
CA SER A 48 -29.96 -21.37 45.07
C SER A 48 -31.18 -21.48 44.15
N GLU A 49 -31.70 -22.70 44.09
CA GLU A 49 -32.85 -23.17 43.33
C GLU A 49 -34.20 -22.80 43.97
N LEU A 50 -35.16 -22.37 43.14
CA LEU A 50 -36.58 -22.79 43.01
C LEU A 50 -37.54 -22.79 44.25
N PRO A 51 -38.88 -23.00 44.12
CA PRO A 51 -39.77 -23.13 42.94
C PRO A 51 -41.08 -22.29 43.02
N GLY A 52 -41.93 -22.34 41.98
CA GLY A 52 -43.35 -21.97 42.10
C GLY A 52 -44.13 -21.94 40.78
N LYS A 53 -44.86 -23.01 40.49
CA LYS A 53 -45.89 -23.08 39.42
C LYS A 53 -47.17 -22.38 39.87
N ILE A 54 -47.78 -21.53 39.02
CA ILE A 54 -49.24 -21.29 39.00
C ILE A 54 -49.74 -21.20 37.54
N SER A 55 -50.95 -21.71 37.38
CA SER A 55 -51.74 -22.04 36.20
C SER A 55 -52.24 -20.87 35.32
N ALA A 56 -52.70 -21.28 34.14
CA ALA A 56 -53.31 -20.59 33.00
C ALA A 56 -54.46 -19.59 33.27
N GLY A 57 -54.60 -18.63 32.35
CA GLY A 57 -55.91 -18.06 32.01
C GLY A 57 -55.93 -16.62 31.48
N THR A 58 -56.23 -16.48 30.18
CA THR A 58 -57.07 -15.40 29.58
C THR A 58 -56.39 -14.26 28.79
N LYS A 59 -57.17 -13.82 27.81
CA LYS A 59 -56.96 -13.08 26.56
C LYS A 59 -56.67 -11.57 26.68
N LYS A 60 -56.15 -11.04 25.56
CA LYS A 60 -56.40 -9.73 24.90
C LYS A 60 -55.69 -8.46 25.40
N ALA A 61 -54.86 -7.95 24.48
CA ALA A 61 -54.75 -6.56 23.99
C ALA A 61 -54.53 -5.42 25.00
N ASN A 62 -53.39 -4.72 24.88
CA ASN A 62 -53.33 -3.38 24.29
C ASN A 62 -51.92 -2.74 24.38
N ALA A 63 -51.55 -2.08 23.28
CA ALA A 63 -50.77 -0.86 23.17
C ALA A 63 -49.64 -0.59 24.19
N GLU A 64 -48.41 -0.89 23.80
CA GLU A 64 -47.25 -0.06 24.17
C GLU A 64 -46.78 0.72 22.95
N ASN A 65 -47.47 1.83 22.68
CA ASN A 65 -46.91 2.89 21.87
C ASN A 65 -46.00 3.71 22.80
N LYS A 66 -44.77 3.22 23.04
CA LYS A 66 -43.72 4.02 23.67
C LYS A 66 -43.36 5.12 22.68
N GLN A 67 -43.89 6.32 22.92
CA GLN A 67 -43.40 7.55 22.32
C GLN A 67 -41.89 7.61 22.55
N GLU A 68 -41.12 7.31 21.51
CA GLU A 68 -39.69 7.57 21.49
C GLU A 68 -39.51 9.07 21.71
N ILE A 69 -39.00 9.43 22.89
CA ILE A 69 -38.56 10.79 23.17
C ILE A 69 -37.58 11.16 22.05
N PRO A 70 -37.82 12.25 21.28
CA PRO A 70 -36.95 12.59 20.18
C PRO A 70 -35.51 12.74 20.68
N GLU A 71 -34.62 11.88 20.20
CA GLU A 71 -33.20 11.90 20.56
C GLU A 71 -32.62 13.26 20.17
N ILE A 72 -32.37 14.11 21.18
CA ILE A 72 -31.77 15.42 20.97
C ILE A 72 -30.35 15.21 20.44
N SER A 73 -30.10 15.68 19.21
CA SER A 73 -28.78 15.65 18.58
C SER A 73 -27.78 16.41 19.46
N ILE A 74 -26.57 15.83 19.63
CA ILE A 74 -25.54 16.44 20.47
C ILE A 74 -24.53 17.18 19.60
N SER A 75 -23.99 18.28 20.12
CA SER A 75 -22.90 18.99 19.44
C SER A 75 -21.66 18.11 19.30
N HIS A 76 -20.85 18.39 18.28
CA HIS A 76 -19.57 17.72 17.99
C HIS A 76 -18.69 17.56 19.24
N ALA A 77 -18.54 18.63 20.03
CA ALA A 77 -17.76 18.62 21.26
C ALA A 77 -18.33 17.66 22.33
N LYS A 78 -19.66 17.53 22.42
CA LYS A 78 -20.33 16.61 23.36
C LYS A 78 -20.13 15.15 22.94
N ALA A 79 -20.21 14.84 21.65
CA ALA A 79 -19.92 13.50 21.13
C ALA A 79 -18.46 13.10 21.40
N ALA A 80 -17.51 14.01 21.14
CA ALA A 80 -16.10 13.76 21.45
C ALA A 80 -15.87 13.54 22.95
N LEU A 81 -16.50 14.33 23.82
CA LEU A 81 -16.43 14.13 25.27
C LEU A 81 -16.99 12.77 25.71
N ALA A 82 -18.06 12.29 25.04
CA ALA A 82 -18.59 10.95 25.30
C ALA A 82 -17.57 9.86 24.95
N LEU A 83 -16.86 9.97 23.83
CA LEU A 83 -15.79 9.04 23.45
C LEU A 83 -14.61 9.08 24.43
N VAL A 84 -14.15 10.27 24.83
CA VAL A 84 -13.08 10.44 25.83
C VAL A 84 -13.42 9.71 27.12
N LYS A 85 -14.63 9.91 27.66
CA LYS A 85 -15.07 9.28 28.90
C LYS A 85 -15.27 7.76 28.78
N THR A 86 -15.71 7.28 27.62
CA THR A 86 -16.04 5.86 27.41
C THR A 86 -14.79 5.03 27.14
N LEU A 87 -13.91 5.52 26.28
CA LEU A 87 -12.76 4.77 25.77
C LEU A 87 -11.43 5.15 26.43
N ASP A 88 -11.41 6.23 27.22
CA ASP A 88 -10.19 6.77 27.84
C ASP A 88 -9.14 7.07 26.74
N VAL A 89 -9.54 7.97 25.84
CA VAL A 89 -8.74 8.48 24.71
C VAL A 89 -8.56 9.98 24.85
N THR A 90 -7.51 10.54 24.23
CA THR A 90 -7.29 11.98 24.21
C THR A 90 -8.41 12.72 23.49
N ARG A 91 -8.71 13.95 23.93
CA ARG A 91 -9.72 14.82 23.30
C ARG A 91 -9.48 15.03 21.80
N ASP A 92 -8.23 15.21 21.38
CA ASP A 92 -7.88 15.46 19.98
C ASP A 92 -8.17 14.25 19.08
N ASN A 93 -7.80 13.04 19.53
CA ASN A 93 -8.16 11.80 18.84
C ASN A 93 -9.68 11.62 18.73
N ALA A 94 -10.44 11.91 19.80
CA ALA A 94 -11.90 11.83 19.76
C ALA A 94 -12.50 12.86 18.78
N LEU A 95 -12.01 14.11 18.80
CA LEU A 95 -12.46 15.16 17.90
C LEU A 95 -12.20 14.83 16.43
N SER A 96 -11.02 14.27 16.11
CA SER A 96 -10.65 13.88 14.75
C SER A 96 -11.51 12.72 14.21
N VAL A 97 -11.92 11.79 15.07
CA VAL A 97 -12.87 10.74 14.68
C VAL A 97 -14.26 11.30 14.47
N VAL A 98 -14.78 12.11 15.40
CA VAL A 98 -16.14 12.66 15.26
C VAL A 98 -16.25 13.57 14.03
N SER A 99 -15.20 14.34 13.70
CA SER A 99 -15.19 15.18 12.50
C SER A 99 -15.23 14.34 11.21
N LYS A 100 -14.54 13.20 11.20
CA LYS A 100 -14.51 12.27 10.08
C LYS A 100 -15.83 11.49 9.93
N TYR A 101 -16.48 11.13 11.03
CA TYR A 101 -17.70 10.31 11.05
C TYR A 101 -18.90 11.11 11.58
N LYS A 102 -19.50 11.93 10.70
CA LYS A 102 -20.63 12.82 11.01
C LYS A 102 -21.87 12.12 11.59
N SER A 103 -21.98 10.80 11.49
CA SER A 103 -23.08 10.06 12.12
C SER A 103 -23.13 10.26 13.64
N PHE A 104 -22.02 10.58 14.29
CA PHE A 104 -21.99 10.92 15.72
C PHE A 104 -22.83 12.16 16.09
N GLU A 105 -23.02 13.13 15.18
CA GLU A 105 -23.84 14.31 15.44
C GLU A 105 -25.32 13.95 15.65
N LYS A 106 -25.74 12.82 15.08
CA LYS A 106 -27.12 12.32 15.17
C LYS A 106 -27.35 11.40 16.37
N LEU A 107 -26.30 11.05 17.11
CA LEU A 107 -26.38 10.09 18.22
C LEU A 107 -26.41 10.82 19.56
N SER A 108 -27.27 10.37 20.46
CA SER A 108 -27.22 10.85 21.84
C SER A 108 -26.01 10.25 22.58
N ARG A 109 -25.59 10.89 23.69
CA ARG A 109 -24.56 10.32 24.59
C ARG A 109 -24.96 8.93 25.10
N VAL A 110 -26.24 8.73 25.36
CA VAL A 110 -26.79 7.45 25.84
C VAL A 110 -26.64 6.38 24.76
N THR A 111 -26.90 6.72 23.50
CA THR A 111 -26.75 5.82 22.35
C THR A 111 -25.30 5.38 22.16
N ILE A 112 -24.34 6.31 22.30
CA ILE A 112 -22.89 5.99 22.22
C ILE A 112 -22.49 5.01 23.33
N LEU A 113 -22.93 5.25 24.58
CA LEU A 113 -22.63 4.35 25.71
C LEU A 113 -23.30 2.98 25.52
N LYS A 114 -24.54 2.95 25.05
CA LYS A 114 -25.26 1.70 24.73
C LYS A 114 -24.54 0.91 23.65
N ASN A 115 -24.06 1.57 22.60
CA ASN A 115 -23.26 0.94 21.56
C ASN A 115 -21.94 0.37 22.08
N TYR A 116 -21.29 1.07 23.02
CA TYR A 116 -20.10 0.56 23.69
C TYR A 116 -20.42 -0.71 24.47
N CYS A 117 -21.49 -0.74 25.27
CA CYS A 117 -21.92 -1.94 25.97
C CYS A 117 -22.21 -3.08 24.99
N VAL A 118 -22.96 -2.82 23.90
CA VAL A 118 -23.25 -3.84 22.87
C VAL A 118 -21.98 -4.44 22.27
N LEU A 119 -20.94 -3.64 22.00
CA LEU A 119 -19.67 -4.16 21.48
C LEU A 119 -18.89 -4.92 22.55
N ARG A 120 -18.94 -4.49 23.82
CA ARG A 120 -18.32 -5.21 24.94
C ARG A 120 -19.01 -6.54 25.22
N ASP A 121 -20.33 -6.60 25.13
CA ASP A 121 -21.14 -7.82 25.29
C ASP A 121 -20.90 -8.79 24.13
N ALA A 122 -20.54 -8.26 22.95
CA ALA A 122 -20.07 -9.03 21.81
C ALA A 122 -18.57 -9.37 21.88
N ASP A 123 -17.92 -9.22 23.03
CA ASP A 123 -16.52 -9.57 23.30
C ASP A 123 -15.47 -8.76 22.50
N VAL A 124 -15.80 -7.52 22.12
CA VAL A 124 -14.85 -6.61 21.48
C VAL A 124 -13.98 -5.93 22.51
N ASP A 125 -12.67 -6.05 22.37
CA ASP A 125 -11.68 -5.46 23.25
C ASP A 125 -11.73 -3.92 23.30
N LYS A 126 -11.56 -3.37 24.50
CA LYS A 126 -11.51 -1.91 24.69
C LYS A 126 -10.34 -1.30 23.91
N SER A 127 -9.21 -2.01 23.81
CA SER A 127 -8.06 -1.62 22.97
C SER A 127 -8.46 -1.56 21.49
N THR A 128 -9.18 -2.56 20.98
CA THR A 128 -9.72 -2.56 19.61
C THR A 128 -10.63 -1.37 19.37
N LEU A 129 -11.52 -1.04 20.31
CA LEU A 129 -12.41 0.12 20.21
C LEU A 129 -11.68 1.46 20.28
N ARG A 130 -10.53 1.56 20.97
CA ARG A 130 -9.69 2.77 20.95
C ARG A 130 -9.12 3.04 19.56
N VAL A 131 -8.80 1.99 18.81
CA VAL A 131 -8.33 2.11 17.41
C VAL A 131 -9.50 2.37 16.46
N HIS A 132 -10.60 1.67 16.66
CA HIS A 132 -11.77 1.68 15.76
C HIS A 132 -12.98 2.41 16.35
N MET A 133 -12.76 3.60 16.90
CA MET A 133 -13.81 4.40 17.57
C MET A 133 -15.07 4.64 16.72
N TYR A 134 -14.92 4.66 15.39
CA TYR A 134 -16.03 4.80 14.45
C TYR A 134 -17.07 3.67 14.54
N ALA A 135 -16.74 2.53 15.14
CA ALA A 135 -17.68 1.42 15.36
C ALA A 135 -18.88 1.85 16.22
N LEU A 136 -18.70 2.85 17.08
CA LEU A 136 -19.76 3.44 17.91
C LEU A 136 -20.69 4.39 17.14
N ALA A 137 -20.35 4.74 15.90
CA ALA A 137 -21.02 5.76 15.09
C ALA A 137 -22.24 5.21 14.32
N SER A 138 -23.06 4.37 14.95
CA SER A 138 -24.27 3.77 14.36
C SER A 138 -25.46 3.82 15.33
N THR A 139 -26.67 3.61 14.85
CA THR A 139 -27.80 3.37 15.78
C THR A 139 -27.60 2.00 16.43
N THR A 140 -28.01 1.83 17.68
CA THR A 140 -27.83 0.56 18.39
C THR A 140 -28.48 -0.62 17.66
N LYS A 141 -29.68 -0.41 17.08
CA LYS A 141 -30.37 -1.42 16.27
C LYS A 141 -29.53 -1.87 15.08
N ASN A 142 -28.94 -0.91 14.35
CA ASN A 142 -28.10 -1.24 13.20
C ASN A 142 -26.81 -1.94 13.63
N LEU A 143 -26.19 -1.49 14.72
CA LEU A 143 -24.96 -2.09 15.25
C LEU A 143 -25.19 -3.57 15.65
N MET A 144 -26.22 -3.86 16.43
CA MET A 144 -26.58 -5.24 16.81
C MET A 144 -26.83 -6.11 15.57
N THR A 145 -27.55 -5.59 14.59
CA THR A 145 -27.81 -6.30 13.32
C THR A 145 -26.51 -6.63 12.59
N LYS A 146 -25.55 -5.69 12.53
CA LYS A 146 -24.25 -5.91 11.89
C LYS A 146 -23.40 -6.94 12.63
N ILE A 147 -23.38 -6.90 13.96
CA ILE A 147 -22.66 -7.87 14.81
C ILE A 147 -23.23 -9.27 14.56
N ASN A 148 -24.55 -9.43 14.53
CA ASN A 148 -25.18 -10.71 14.22
C ASN A 148 -24.76 -11.25 12.86
N TYR A 149 -24.71 -10.41 11.82
CA TYR A 149 -24.22 -10.85 10.51
C TYR A 149 -22.74 -11.26 10.51
N ILE A 150 -21.89 -10.59 11.29
CA ILE A 150 -20.47 -10.98 11.45
C ILE A 150 -20.37 -12.35 12.14
N ASN A 151 -21.13 -12.55 13.21
CA ASN A 151 -21.17 -13.82 13.94
C ASN A 151 -21.70 -14.96 13.05
N ASP A 152 -22.73 -14.72 12.23
CA ASP A 152 -23.26 -15.70 11.28
C ASP A 152 -22.22 -16.12 10.22
N MET A 153 -21.34 -15.20 9.82
CA MET A 153 -20.21 -15.47 8.93
C MET A 153 -19.07 -16.24 9.61
N LYS A 154 -19.18 -16.49 10.93
CA LYS A 154 -18.15 -17.10 11.79
C LYS A 154 -16.83 -16.32 11.79
N LEU A 155 -16.91 -14.98 11.73
CA LEU A 155 -15.74 -14.12 11.81
C LEU A 155 -15.48 -13.72 13.25
N GLU A 156 -14.20 -13.74 13.65
CA GLU A 156 -13.77 -13.19 14.94
C GLU A 156 -14.05 -11.68 14.96
N ILE A 157 -14.76 -11.24 15.99
CA ILE A 157 -15.37 -9.90 16.04
C ILE A 157 -14.34 -8.78 16.13
N ASN A 158 -13.23 -8.96 16.85
CA ASN A 158 -12.17 -7.96 16.98
C ASN A 158 -11.48 -7.71 15.63
N ALA A 159 -11.20 -8.77 14.88
CA ALA A 159 -10.68 -8.69 13.52
C ALA A 159 -11.72 -8.18 12.53
N ALA A 160 -13.00 -8.40 12.76
CA ALA A 160 -14.08 -8.00 11.86
C ALA A 160 -14.57 -6.56 12.07
N ILE A 161 -14.11 -5.84 13.10
CA ILE A 161 -14.52 -4.45 13.36
C ILE A 161 -14.47 -3.53 12.14
N PRO A 162 -13.46 -3.59 11.24
CA PRO A 162 -13.46 -2.78 10.03
C PRO A 162 -14.73 -2.92 9.19
N LEU A 163 -15.33 -4.12 9.13
CA LEU A 163 -16.55 -4.39 8.38
C LEU A 163 -17.76 -3.63 8.91
N LEU A 164 -17.76 -3.16 10.17
CA LEU A 164 -18.85 -2.34 10.72
C LEU A 164 -19.01 -1.00 10.00
N GLN A 165 -18.03 -0.56 9.20
CA GLN A 165 -18.15 0.62 8.33
C GLN A 165 -19.09 0.40 7.13
N LEU A 166 -19.35 -0.86 6.77
CA LEU A 166 -20.29 -1.19 5.69
C LEU A 166 -21.73 -0.89 6.12
N THR A 167 -22.62 -0.70 5.15
CA THR A 167 -24.06 -0.59 5.43
C THR A 167 -24.61 -1.96 5.85
N VAL A 168 -25.75 -1.96 6.56
CA VAL A 168 -26.45 -3.19 6.95
C VAL A 168 -26.72 -4.07 5.74
N ASP A 169 -27.14 -3.49 4.61
CA ASP A 169 -27.42 -4.23 3.37
C ASP A 169 -26.17 -4.87 2.75
N LYS A 170 -25.02 -4.18 2.81
CA LYS A 170 -23.75 -4.73 2.28
C LYS A 170 -23.27 -5.91 3.12
N LEU A 171 -23.37 -5.80 4.45
CA LEU A 171 -23.08 -6.92 5.35
C LEU A 171 -24.06 -8.08 5.19
N LYS A 172 -25.37 -7.80 5.03
CA LYS A 172 -26.38 -8.82 4.72
C LYS A 172 -26.02 -9.58 3.44
N LYS A 173 -25.67 -8.87 2.37
CA LYS A 173 -25.22 -9.48 1.11
C LYS A 173 -23.94 -10.30 1.30
N MET A 174 -22.99 -9.80 2.08
CA MET A 174 -21.76 -10.53 2.40
C MET A 174 -22.03 -11.82 3.18
N LYS A 175 -22.97 -11.81 4.13
CA LYS A 175 -23.45 -13.02 4.83
C LYS A 175 -24.02 -14.04 3.85
N ILE A 176 -24.97 -13.63 3.01
CA ILE A 176 -25.60 -14.52 2.01
C ILE A 176 -24.53 -15.10 1.06
N ASN A 177 -23.57 -14.29 0.65
CA ASN A 177 -22.46 -14.76 -0.18
C ASN A 177 -21.60 -15.79 0.57
N THR A 178 -21.33 -15.59 1.86
CA THR A 178 -20.49 -16.50 2.67
C THR A 178 -21.02 -17.94 2.68
N GLU A 179 -22.33 -18.14 2.73
CA GLU A 179 -22.95 -19.47 2.65
C GLU A 179 -22.63 -20.15 1.31
N ASN A 180 -22.74 -19.41 0.21
CA ASN A 180 -22.38 -19.90 -1.12
C ASN A 180 -20.86 -20.10 -1.28
N ASP A 181 -20.06 -19.22 -0.69
CA ASP A 181 -18.60 -19.26 -0.79
C ASP A 181 -18.04 -20.57 -0.22
N ARG A 182 -18.63 -21.10 0.88
CA ARG A 182 -18.23 -22.38 1.50
C ARG A 182 -18.34 -23.58 0.56
N THR A 183 -19.23 -23.53 -0.44
CA THR A 183 -19.33 -24.60 -1.44
C THR A 183 -18.14 -24.62 -2.41
N VAL A 184 -17.44 -23.48 -2.54
CA VAL A 184 -16.31 -23.30 -3.46
C VAL A 184 -14.98 -23.44 -2.73
N VAL A 185 -14.91 -23.02 -1.47
CA VAL A 185 -13.73 -23.07 -0.61
C VAL A 185 -14.07 -23.74 0.73
N PRO A 186 -14.26 -25.07 0.74
CA PRO A 186 -14.76 -25.79 1.92
C PRO A 186 -13.80 -25.72 3.12
N ASP A 187 -12.51 -25.51 2.89
CA ASP A 187 -11.48 -25.41 3.93
C ASP A 187 -11.52 -24.10 4.73
N PHE A 188 -12.38 -23.14 4.34
CA PHE A 188 -12.47 -21.82 4.94
C PHE A 188 -13.92 -21.50 5.36
N ASN A 189 -14.10 -20.84 6.50
CA ASN A 189 -15.46 -20.49 6.97
C ASN A 189 -16.07 -19.36 6.15
N ASN A 190 -15.24 -18.51 5.55
CA ASN A 190 -15.68 -17.34 4.80
C ASN A 190 -14.58 -16.85 3.84
N ARG A 191 -14.96 -15.97 2.92
CA ARG A 191 -14.03 -15.37 1.95
C ARG A 191 -12.88 -14.57 2.57
N VAL A 192 -13.08 -14.00 3.77
CA VAL A 192 -12.05 -13.17 4.41
C VAL A 192 -10.90 -14.07 4.84
N GLU A 193 -11.19 -15.21 5.47
CA GLU A 193 -10.19 -16.22 5.83
C GLU A 193 -9.45 -16.74 4.59
N TYR A 194 -10.18 -17.09 3.53
CA TYR A 194 -9.57 -17.54 2.28
C TYR A 194 -8.58 -16.50 1.72
N LEU A 195 -9.00 -15.24 1.62
CA LEU A 195 -8.17 -14.16 1.07
C LEU A 195 -6.99 -13.85 2.00
N ALA A 196 -7.21 -13.77 3.31
CA ALA A 196 -6.18 -13.49 4.29
C ALA A 196 -5.08 -14.57 4.27
N SER A 197 -5.48 -15.85 4.20
CA SER A 197 -4.55 -16.98 4.08
C SER A 197 -3.73 -16.92 2.80
N ASN A 198 -4.37 -16.69 1.65
CA ASN A 198 -3.68 -16.64 0.36
C ASN A 198 -2.80 -15.39 0.18
N PHE A 199 -3.14 -14.29 0.88
CA PHE A 199 -2.39 -13.04 0.80
C PHE A 199 -1.34 -12.88 1.90
N GLY A 200 -1.31 -13.78 2.88
CA GLY A 200 -0.39 -13.73 4.00
C GLY A 200 -0.61 -12.51 4.89
N CYS A 201 -1.86 -12.14 5.16
CA CYS A 201 -2.21 -11.01 6.03
C CYS A 201 -3.17 -11.42 7.15
N SER A 202 -3.36 -10.54 8.14
CA SER A 202 -4.31 -10.80 9.24
C SER A 202 -5.76 -10.65 8.76
N LEU A 203 -6.70 -11.27 9.48
CA LEU A 203 -8.13 -11.10 9.23
C LEU A 203 -8.55 -9.62 9.32
N GLU A 204 -8.00 -8.88 10.28
CA GLU A 204 -8.26 -7.44 10.45
C GLU A 204 -7.79 -6.61 9.26
N GLU A 205 -6.58 -6.91 8.76
CA GLU A 205 -6.02 -6.26 7.59
C GLU A 205 -6.90 -6.56 6.35
N MET A 206 -7.30 -7.82 6.16
CA MET A 206 -8.15 -8.21 5.05
C MET A 206 -9.54 -7.57 5.11
N CYS A 207 -10.17 -7.53 6.29
CA CYS A 207 -11.41 -6.78 6.52
C CYS A 207 -11.27 -5.30 6.13
N SER A 208 -10.17 -4.67 6.55
CA SER A 208 -9.86 -3.27 6.21
C SER A 208 -9.66 -3.06 4.71
N ILE A 209 -8.99 -3.98 4.04
CA ILE A 209 -8.79 -3.95 2.58
C ILE A 209 -10.14 -4.09 1.85
N LEU A 210 -11.03 -4.98 2.28
CA LEU A 210 -12.35 -5.17 1.67
C LEU A 210 -13.26 -3.95 1.84
N VAL A 211 -13.19 -3.26 2.98
CA VAL A 211 -13.95 -2.02 3.23
C VAL A 211 -13.50 -0.91 2.27
N LYS A 212 -12.21 -0.84 1.94
CA LYS A 212 -11.66 0.09 0.95
C LYS A 212 -11.98 -0.35 -0.49
N ASN A 213 -12.05 -1.66 -0.75
CA ASN A 213 -12.27 -2.25 -2.07
C ASN A 213 -13.64 -2.94 -2.17
N GLN A 214 -14.72 -2.21 -1.89
CA GLN A 214 -16.08 -2.79 -1.77
C GLN A 214 -16.59 -3.46 -3.04
N PHE A 215 -16.01 -3.18 -4.21
CA PHE A 215 -16.32 -3.88 -5.46
C PHE A 215 -15.98 -5.38 -5.40
N MET A 216 -15.15 -5.82 -4.45
CA MET A 216 -14.83 -7.22 -4.20
C MET A 216 -15.99 -8.00 -3.57
N LEU A 217 -16.83 -7.33 -2.78
CA LEU A 217 -17.94 -7.96 -2.06
C LEU A 217 -18.95 -8.68 -2.99
N PRO A 218 -19.39 -8.11 -4.13
CA PRO A 218 -20.29 -8.79 -5.04
C PRO A 218 -19.62 -9.83 -5.96
N ILE A 219 -18.29 -9.96 -5.97
CA ILE A 219 -17.61 -10.93 -6.85
C ILE A 219 -17.90 -12.35 -6.34
N ARG A 220 -18.26 -13.24 -7.28
CA ARG A 220 -18.51 -14.67 -7.01
C ARG A 220 -17.23 -15.36 -6.54
N MET A 221 -17.33 -16.23 -5.52
CA MET A 221 -16.16 -16.90 -4.95
C MET A 221 -15.37 -17.72 -5.95
N LYS A 222 -16.04 -18.43 -6.87
CA LYS A 222 -15.37 -19.21 -7.93
C LYS A 222 -14.40 -18.35 -8.75
N ARG A 223 -14.79 -17.10 -9.03
CA ARG A 223 -13.94 -16.16 -9.75
C ARG A 223 -12.78 -15.68 -8.90
N ILE A 224 -13.03 -15.36 -7.63
CA ILE A 224 -11.97 -14.99 -6.68
C ILE A 224 -10.95 -16.13 -6.62
N LYS A 225 -11.40 -17.35 -6.31
CA LYS A 225 -10.56 -18.55 -6.22
C LYS A 225 -9.71 -18.76 -7.47
N ASN A 226 -10.35 -18.84 -8.65
CA ASN A 226 -9.65 -19.11 -9.91
C ASN A 226 -8.60 -18.03 -10.25
N VAL A 227 -8.89 -16.75 -9.99
CA VAL A 227 -7.93 -15.67 -10.24
C VAL A 227 -6.80 -15.71 -9.21
N THR A 228 -7.10 -15.92 -7.93
CA THR A 228 -6.08 -16.03 -6.87
C THR A 228 -5.12 -17.18 -7.14
N GLU A 229 -5.66 -18.37 -7.42
CA GLU A 229 -4.88 -19.58 -7.69
C GLU A 229 -4.02 -19.42 -8.94
N LEU A 230 -4.56 -18.85 -10.02
CA LEU A 230 -3.79 -18.55 -11.22
C LEU A 230 -2.61 -17.62 -10.89
N LEU A 231 -2.84 -16.49 -10.21
CA LEU A 231 -1.77 -15.54 -9.92
C LEU A 231 -0.69 -16.14 -9.01
N ILE A 232 -1.07 -16.95 -8.02
CA ILE A 232 -0.13 -17.64 -7.12
C ILE A 232 0.67 -18.71 -7.88
N ALA A 233 0.02 -19.53 -8.70
CA ALA A 233 0.68 -20.54 -9.53
C ALA A 233 1.69 -19.89 -10.50
N GLU A 234 1.40 -18.67 -10.91
CA GLU A 234 2.25 -17.82 -11.75
C GLU A 234 3.38 -17.11 -10.98
N GLY A 235 3.64 -17.54 -9.73
CA GLY A 235 4.73 -17.06 -8.89
C GLY A 235 4.49 -15.66 -8.31
N MET A 236 3.27 -15.14 -8.36
CA MET A 236 2.96 -13.81 -7.84
C MET A 236 2.72 -13.87 -6.32
N PRO A 237 3.52 -13.17 -5.50
CA PRO A 237 3.34 -13.16 -4.06
C PRO A 237 1.96 -12.61 -3.67
N GLY A 238 1.34 -13.21 -2.65
CA GLY A 238 0.07 -12.73 -2.08
C GLY A 238 0.08 -11.24 -1.70
N GLU A 239 1.22 -10.76 -1.18
CA GLU A 239 1.48 -9.34 -0.90
C GLU A 239 1.30 -8.43 -2.13
N ASN A 240 1.74 -8.87 -3.31
CA ASN A 240 1.55 -8.09 -4.52
C ASN A 240 0.09 -8.10 -4.96
N ILE A 241 -0.60 -9.23 -4.82
CA ILE A 241 -2.01 -9.39 -5.22
C ILE A 241 -2.92 -8.53 -4.34
N LYS A 242 -2.74 -8.54 -3.01
CA LYS A 242 -3.59 -7.75 -2.09
C LYS A 242 -3.50 -6.25 -2.33
N ASN A 243 -2.36 -5.77 -2.81
CA ASN A 243 -2.12 -4.37 -3.14
C ASN A 243 -2.79 -3.92 -4.47
N ASP A 244 -3.27 -4.86 -5.30
CA ASP A 244 -3.97 -4.53 -6.56
C ASP A 244 -5.14 -5.49 -6.83
N LEU A 245 -6.17 -5.42 -5.97
CA LEU A 245 -7.40 -6.19 -6.12
C LEU A 245 -8.23 -5.82 -7.36
N HIS A 246 -7.85 -4.77 -8.10
CA HIS A 246 -8.56 -4.42 -9.33
C HIS A 246 -8.39 -5.49 -10.42
N ILE A 247 -7.39 -6.36 -10.28
CA ILE A 247 -7.20 -7.52 -11.16
C ILE A 247 -8.44 -8.42 -11.21
N TYR A 248 -9.22 -8.54 -10.12
CA TYR A 248 -10.45 -9.34 -10.08
C TYR A 248 -11.59 -8.77 -10.96
N LYS A 249 -11.42 -7.61 -11.59
CA LYS A 249 -12.34 -7.07 -12.60
C LYS A 249 -12.11 -7.64 -14.01
N PHE A 250 -10.98 -8.32 -14.26
CA PHE A 250 -10.59 -8.82 -15.59
C PHE A 250 -10.94 -10.29 -15.79
N SER A 251 -11.41 -10.69 -16.96
CA SER A 251 -11.73 -12.10 -17.25
C SER A 251 -10.51 -12.99 -17.04
N LEU A 252 -10.74 -14.26 -16.69
CA LEU A 252 -9.62 -15.18 -16.41
C LEU A 252 -8.78 -15.39 -17.68
N GLU A 253 -9.44 -15.40 -18.84
CA GLU A 253 -8.87 -15.53 -20.17
C GLU A 253 -7.95 -14.35 -20.48
N LYS A 254 -8.39 -13.11 -20.19
CA LYS A 254 -7.57 -11.91 -20.39
C LYS A 254 -6.38 -11.84 -19.43
N ILE A 255 -6.53 -12.35 -18.20
CA ILE A 255 -5.42 -12.46 -17.26
C ILE A 255 -4.37 -13.44 -17.80
N LYS A 256 -4.79 -14.63 -18.27
CA LYS A 256 -3.91 -15.64 -18.86
C LYS A 256 -3.19 -15.10 -20.09
N GLU A 257 -3.92 -14.57 -21.07
CA GLU A 257 -3.35 -13.98 -22.29
C GLU A 257 -2.23 -12.98 -21.98
N ARG A 258 -2.45 -12.09 -21.01
CA ARG A 258 -1.43 -11.09 -20.64
C ARG A 258 -0.25 -11.65 -19.86
N ILE A 259 -0.47 -12.70 -19.07
CA ILE A 259 0.62 -13.42 -18.40
C ILE A 259 1.49 -14.12 -19.45
N ASP A 260 0.88 -14.81 -20.40
CA ASP A 260 1.56 -15.54 -21.46
C ASP A 260 2.38 -14.59 -22.33
N ARG A 261 1.78 -13.50 -22.81
CA ARG A 261 2.47 -12.43 -23.54
C ARG A 261 3.69 -11.89 -22.79
N ALA A 262 3.54 -11.60 -21.50
CA ALA A 262 4.63 -11.08 -20.69
C ALA A 262 5.77 -12.12 -20.51
N LYS A 263 5.43 -13.41 -20.41
CA LYS A 263 6.42 -14.50 -20.34
C LYS A 263 7.14 -14.71 -21.66
N GLU A 264 6.46 -14.64 -22.80
CA GLU A 264 7.04 -14.79 -24.13
C GLU A 264 8.19 -13.80 -24.37
N VAL A 265 8.05 -12.56 -23.89
CA VAL A 265 9.11 -11.54 -23.95
C VAL A 265 10.12 -11.63 -22.79
N GLY A 266 10.05 -12.67 -21.95
CA GLY A 266 11.00 -12.92 -20.85
C GLY A 266 10.88 -11.96 -19.66
N ILE A 267 9.67 -11.49 -19.34
CA ILE A 267 9.40 -10.79 -18.07
C ILE A 267 9.28 -11.82 -16.95
N LYS A 268 10.36 -11.94 -16.15
CA LYS A 268 10.45 -12.94 -15.08
C LYS A 268 9.59 -12.63 -13.85
N SER A 269 9.43 -11.35 -13.51
CA SER A 269 8.71 -10.91 -12.31
C SER A 269 7.41 -10.22 -12.70
N LEU A 270 6.33 -10.99 -12.76
CA LEU A 270 5.00 -10.46 -13.02
C LEU A 270 4.46 -9.72 -11.78
N LYS A 271 3.79 -8.60 -12.03
CA LYS A 271 3.05 -7.83 -11.02
C LYS A 271 1.62 -7.62 -11.51
N PRO A 272 0.61 -7.54 -10.64
CA PRO A 272 -0.77 -7.43 -11.09
C PRO A 272 -1.03 -6.21 -11.98
N TRP A 273 -0.32 -5.10 -11.74
CA TRP A 273 -0.47 -3.88 -12.54
C TRP A 273 -0.04 -4.07 -14.00
N ILE A 274 0.92 -4.97 -14.29
CA ILE A 274 1.32 -5.31 -15.67
C ILE A 274 0.16 -6.00 -16.38
N ILE A 275 -0.53 -6.91 -15.68
CA ILE A 275 -1.69 -7.61 -16.21
C ILE A 275 -2.88 -6.66 -16.34
N ARG A 276 -2.98 -5.63 -15.50
CA ARG A 276 -4.09 -4.67 -15.49
C ARG A 276 -3.91 -3.51 -16.47
N CYS A 277 -2.69 -3.18 -16.88
CA CYS A 277 -2.41 -1.93 -17.59
C CYS A 277 -3.17 -1.82 -18.92
N PRO A 278 -3.36 -0.61 -19.47
CA PRO A 278 -3.88 -0.45 -20.83
C PRO A 278 -3.08 -1.28 -21.84
N PRO A 279 -3.70 -1.79 -22.93
CA PRO A 279 -2.99 -2.56 -23.95
C PRO A 279 -1.74 -1.86 -24.47
N GLU A 280 -1.83 -0.55 -24.73
CA GLU A 280 -0.69 0.23 -25.24
C GLU A 280 0.47 0.26 -24.25
N SER A 281 0.16 0.23 -22.94
CA SER A 281 1.19 0.16 -21.89
C SER A 281 1.90 -1.19 -21.89
N LEU A 282 1.18 -2.28 -22.13
CA LEU A 282 1.76 -3.62 -22.23
C LEU A 282 2.63 -3.73 -23.49
N ASP A 283 2.12 -3.28 -24.63
CA ASP A 283 2.85 -3.25 -25.91
C ASP A 283 4.16 -2.46 -25.77
N ASN A 284 4.13 -1.30 -25.10
CA ASN A 284 5.32 -0.51 -24.82
C ASN A 284 6.35 -1.23 -23.93
N ILE A 285 5.89 -2.03 -22.97
CA ILE A 285 6.77 -2.82 -22.09
C ILE A 285 7.42 -3.95 -22.90
N GLU A 286 6.63 -4.64 -23.71
CA GLU A 286 7.08 -5.70 -24.61
C GLU A 286 8.09 -5.16 -25.63
N GLU A 287 7.79 -4.07 -26.32
CA GLU A 287 8.68 -3.44 -27.31
C GLU A 287 10.01 -3.04 -26.67
N LYS A 288 9.98 -2.44 -25.47
CA LYS A 288 11.21 -2.10 -24.73
C LYS A 288 12.04 -3.34 -24.39
N LYS A 289 11.38 -4.44 -24.05
CA LYS A 289 12.02 -5.69 -23.68
C LYS A 289 12.63 -6.40 -24.90
N ILE A 290 11.88 -6.49 -25.99
CA ILE A 290 12.32 -7.03 -27.29
C ILE A 290 13.49 -6.21 -27.82
N ASN A 291 13.36 -4.88 -27.86
CA ASN A 291 14.46 -3.99 -28.30
C ASN A 291 15.72 -4.19 -27.43
N LYS A 292 15.57 -4.32 -26.11
CA LYS A 292 16.69 -4.61 -25.22
C LYS A 292 17.32 -5.97 -25.52
N MET A 293 16.52 -7.00 -25.77
CA MET A 293 17.01 -8.33 -26.15
C MET A 293 17.74 -8.27 -27.50
N ASN A 294 17.16 -7.68 -28.54
CA ASN A 294 17.79 -7.60 -29.86
C ASN A 294 19.14 -6.86 -29.85
N LEU A 295 19.26 -5.81 -29.03
CA LEU A 295 20.50 -5.05 -28.92
C LEU A 295 21.57 -5.74 -28.04
N LEU A 296 21.16 -6.48 -27.01
CA LEU A 296 22.11 -7.10 -26.07
C LEU A 296 22.43 -8.57 -26.38
N ASN A 297 21.49 -9.35 -26.92
CA ASN A 297 21.63 -10.79 -27.13
C ASN A 297 22.84 -11.17 -28.00
N PRO A 298 23.19 -10.46 -29.09
CA PRO A 298 24.40 -10.78 -29.87
C PRO A 298 25.69 -10.68 -29.04
N HIS A 299 25.66 -9.91 -27.96
CA HIS A 299 26.80 -9.64 -27.10
C HIS A 299 26.70 -10.34 -25.73
N GLY A 300 25.53 -10.89 -25.40
CA GLY A 300 25.19 -11.52 -24.11
C GLY A 300 25.08 -10.54 -22.94
N LYS A 301 26.07 -9.65 -22.77
CA LYS A 301 26.14 -8.68 -21.67
C LYS A 301 26.39 -7.25 -22.17
N LEU A 302 26.09 -6.27 -21.31
CA LEU A 302 26.18 -4.84 -21.66
C LEU A 302 27.65 -4.40 -21.89
N GLU A 303 28.58 -4.90 -21.09
CA GLU A 303 30.01 -4.65 -21.24
C GLU A 303 30.54 -5.15 -22.59
N ASN A 304 30.10 -6.32 -23.04
CA ASN A 304 30.44 -6.85 -24.36
C ASN A 304 29.86 -6.00 -25.49
N TYR A 305 28.65 -5.47 -25.30
CA TYR A 305 28.04 -4.54 -26.25
C TYR A 305 28.88 -3.26 -26.38
N ILE A 306 29.23 -2.63 -25.26
CA ILE A 306 30.07 -1.42 -25.24
C ILE A 306 31.47 -1.69 -25.82
N SER A 307 32.09 -2.81 -25.44
CA SER A 307 33.41 -3.23 -25.93
C SER A 307 33.42 -3.41 -27.44
N SER A 308 32.42 -4.12 -28.00
CA SER A 308 32.30 -4.29 -29.45
C SER A 308 32.05 -2.97 -30.18
N TYR A 309 31.39 -2.01 -29.52
CA TYR A 309 31.01 -0.74 -30.13
C TYR A 309 32.21 0.20 -30.30
N PHE A 310 33.09 0.25 -29.29
CA PHE A 310 34.30 1.09 -29.31
C PHE A 310 35.58 0.33 -29.68
N ASN A 311 35.45 -0.96 -30.02
CA ASN A 311 36.59 -1.86 -30.23
C ASN A 311 37.61 -1.80 -29.08
N CYS A 312 37.12 -1.74 -27.83
CA CYS A 312 37.95 -1.64 -26.64
C CYS A 312 38.00 -2.96 -25.86
N ASP A 313 39.00 -3.10 -25.00
CA ASP A 313 39.15 -4.30 -24.17
C ASP A 313 37.96 -4.52 -23.24
N ARG A 314 37.59 -5.79 -23.06
CA ARG A 314 36.40 -6.18 -22.28
C ARG A 314 36.54 -5.81 -20.81
N ASP A 315 37.75 -5.91 -20.24
CA ASP A 315 37.99 -5.55 -18.85
C ASP A 315 37.83 -4.05 -18.63
N LEU A 316 38.15 -3.24 -19.66
CA LEU A 316 37.96 -1.79 -19.65
C LEU A 316 36.47 -1.42 -19.72
N ALA A 317 35.69 -2.11 -20.55
CA ALA A 317 34.23 -1.96 -20.59
C ALA A 317 33.56 -2.44 -19.28
N GLU A 318 34.04 -3.54 -18.69
CA GLU A 318 33.57 -3.99 -17.38
C GLU A 318 33.94 -2.98 -16.28
N GLY A 319 35.15 -2.40 -16.35
CA GLY A 319 35.59 -1.31 -15.49
C GLY A 319 34.67 -0.10 -15.55
N LEU A 320 34.15 0.24 -16.74
CA LEU A 320 33.17 1.31 -16.92
C LEU A 320 31.86 1.03 -16.17
N ILE A 321 31.34 -0.20 -16.28
CA ILE A 321 30.12 -0.63 -15.58
C ILE A 321 30.36 -0.69 -14.06
N LYS A 322 31.53 -1.13 -13.60
CA LYS A 322 31.90 -1.11 -12.18
C LYS A 322 31.96 0.32 -11.62
N ARG A 323 32.51 1.25 -12.40
CA ARG A 323 32.60 2.68 -12.05
C ARG A 323 31.23 3.35 -12.04
N ASP A 324 30.33 2.97 -12.94
CA ASP A 324 28.95 3.45 -12.98
C ASP A 324 27.92 2.31 -13.14
N PRO A 325 27.54 1.64 -12.03
CA PRO A 325 26.59 0.54 -12.07
C PRO A 325 25.20 0.94 -12.55
N SER A 326 24.88 2.24 -12.56
CA SER A 326 23.58 2.72 -13.00
C SER A 326 23.39 2.59 -14.52
N LEU A 327 24.47 2.41 -15.30
CA LEU A 327 24.44 2.07 -16.72
C LEU A 327 23.60 0.81 -17.03
N LEU A 328 23.58 -0.17 -16.12
CA LEU A 328 22.80 -1.41 -16.26
C LEU A 328 21.27 -1.17 -16.34
N LYS A 329 20.82 -0.01 -15.85
CA LYS A 329 19.41 0.37 -15.80
C LYS A 329 19.00 1.27 -16.96
N ILE A 330 19.95 1.78 -17.75
CA ILE A 330 19.66 2.70 -18.85
C ILE A 330 18.92 1.97 -19.98
N ASN A 331 18.09 2.73 -20.71
CA ASN A 331 17.50 2.26 -21.94
C ASN A 331 18.60 2.03 -23.00
N VAL A 332 18.81 0.75 -23.36
CA VAL A 332 19.86 0.35 -24.32
C VAL A 332 19.73 1.08 -25.65
N LYS A 333 18.51 1.33 -26.16
CA LYS A 333 18.29 2.08 -27.40
C LYS A 333 18.79 3.52 -27.31
N ASN A 334 18.59 4.19 -26.17
CA ASN A 334 19.15 5.53 -25.95
C ASN A 334 20.67 5.46 -25.80
N LEU A 335 21.18 4.47 -25.07
CA LEU A 335 22.62 4.25 -24.93
C LEU A 335 23.27 4.08 -26.30
N SER A 336 22.74 3.20 -27.17
CA SER A 336 23.24 3.01 -28.54
C SER A 336 23.31 4.32 -29.30
N LYS A 337 22.26 5.15 -29.24
CA LYS A 337 22.23 6.47 -29.90
C LYS A 337 23.30 7.42 -29.37
N VAL A 338 23.50 7.45 -28.05
CA VAL A 338 24.54 8.26 -27.42
C VAL A 338 25.94 7.77 -27.82
N LEU A 339 26.20 6.46 -27.77
CA LEU A 339 27.48 5.89 -28.19
C LEU A 339 27.75 6.18 -29.67
N ASN A 340 26.74 6.01 -30.55
CA ASN A 340 26.81 6.39 -31.97
C ASN A 340 27.18 7.86 -32.15
N PHE A 341 26.48 8.75 -31.45
CA PHE A 341 26.73 10.18 -31.53
C PHE A 341 28.16 10.52 -31.09
N LEU A 342 28.60 10.03 -29.94
CA LEU A 342 29.93 10.30 -29.41
C LEU A 342 31.03 9.77 -30.36
N HIS A 343 30.89 8.53 -30.83
CA HIS A 343 31.82 7.95 -31.79
C HIS A 343 31.86 8.75 -33.10
N SER A 344 30.70 9.17 -33.63
CA SER A 344 30.63 9.97 -34.87
C SER A 344 31.31 11.34 -34.78
N LYS A 345 31.45 11.86 -33.56
CA LYS A 345 32.11 13.14 -33.29
C LYS A 345 33.59 12.98 -32.95
N GLY A 346 34.10 11.75 -32.89
CA GLY A 346 35.51 11.45 -32.67
C GLY A 346 35.91 11.28 -31.21
N TYR A 347 34.96 11.16 -30.26
CA TYR A 347 35.31 10.90 -28.87
C TYR A 347 35.85 9.48 -28.69
N LEU A 348 36.97 9.39 -27.98
CA LEU A 348 37.61 8.13 -27.65
C LEU A 348 36.96 7.48 -26.43
N PHE A 349 37.14 6.16 -26.31
CA PHE A 349 36.54 5.40 -25.21
C PHE A 349 37.11 5.83 -23.84
N GLU A 350 38.39 6.17 -23.78
CA GLU A 350 39.10 6.63 -22.59
C GLU A 350 38.49 7.92 -22.03
N GLU A 351 38.05 8.81 -22.92
CA GLU A 351 37.39 10.07 -22.54
C GLU A 351 36.02 9.78 -21.91
N ILE A 352 35.26 8.87 -22.50
CA ILE A 352 33.96 8.40 -22.01
C ILE A 352 34.15 7.69 -20.66
N PHE A 353 35.19 6.86 -20.54
CA PHE A 353 35.53 6.16 -19.31
C PHE A 353 35.80 7.11 -18.15
N CYS A 354 36.48 8.23 -18.43
CA CYS A 354 36.70 9.28 -17.44
C CYS A 354 35.37 9.99 -17.05
N HIS A 355 34.42 10.10 -17.98
CA HIS A 355 33.17 10.85 -17.84
C HIS A 355 31.90 10.01 -18.08
N PRO A 356 31.67 8.89 -17.34
CA PRO A 356 30.58 7.93 -17.63
C PRO A 356 29.19 8.55 -17.60
N ARG A 357 29.02 9.64 -16.83
CA ARG A 357 27.76 10.40 -16.73
C ARG A 357 27.24 10.90 -18.09
N ILE A 358 28.10 11.06 -19.10
CA ILE A 358 27.68 11.43 -20.45
C ILE A 358 26.66 10.44 -21.03
N LEU A 359 26.76 9.16 -20.68
CA LEU A 359 25.92 8.08 -21.19
C LEU A 359 24.47 8.11 -20.65
N HIS A 360 24.21 8.92 -19.61
CA HIS A 360 22.88 9.10 -19.04
C HIS A 360 22.03 10.14 -19.75
N TRP A 361 22.64 10.98 -20.58
CA TRP A 361 21.94 12.02 -21.30
C TRP A 361 21.16 11.44 -22.49
N SER A 362 20.18 12.20 -22.99
CA SER A 362 19.56 11.88 -24.27
C SER A 362 20.48 12.33 -25.41
N GLU A 363 20.51 11.56 -26.50
CA GLU A 363 21.24 11.95 -27.72
C GLU A 363 20.86 13.37 -28.18
N LYS A 364 19.56 13.70 -28.13
CA LYS A 364 19.04 15.03 -28.49
C LYS A 364 19.70 16.14 -27.66
N THR A 365 19.82 15.95 -26.35
CA THR A 365 20.43 16.94 -25.47
C THR A 365 21.93 17.08 -25.73
N LEU A 366 22.62 15.97 -25.97
CA LEU A 366 24.05 16.00 -26.29
C LEU A 366 24.32 16.70 -27.62
N ARG A 367 23.51 16.43 -28.64
CA ARG A 367 23.58 17.07 -29.95
C ARG A 367 23.36 18.58 -29.85
N ASP A 368 22.29 19.02 -29.19
CA ASP A 368 22.02 20.45 -28.99
C ASP A 368 23.18 21.17 -28.29
N ARG A 369 23.73 20.57 -27.22
CA ARG A 369 24.88 21.13 -26.50
C ARG A 369 26.15 21.17 -27.34
N TYR A 370 26.40 20.12 -28.11
CA TYR A 370 27.54 20.04 -29.01
C TYR A 370 27.46 21.11 -30.08
N ASP A 371 26.33 21.22 -30.77
CA ASP A 371 26.17 22.13 -31.90
C ASP A 371 26.28 23.59 -31.43
N LYS A 372 25.68 23.93 -30.29
CA LYS A 372 25.85 25.26 -29.66
C LYS A 372 27.31 25.58 -29.34
N TRP A 373 28.02 24.63 -28.74
CA TRP A 373 29.44 24.83 -28.42
C TRP A 373 30.28 25.02 -29.69
N PHE A 374 30.07 24.15 -30.68
CA PHE A 374 30.81 24.17 -31.92
C PHE A 374 30.59 25.48 -32.69
N GLN A 375 29.36 26.02 -32.68
CA GLN A 375 29.05 27.34 -33.24
C GLN A 375 29.81 28.48 -32.56
N CYS A 376 29.91 28.47 -31.22
CA CYS A 376 30.57 29.56 -30.49
C CYS A 376 32.10 29.54 -30.59
N TYR A 377 32.71 28.34 -30.61
CA TYR A 377 34.14 28.18 -30.41
C TYR A 377 34.88 27.49 -31.56
N ALA A 378 34.15 26.94 -32.55
CA ALA A 378 34.70 26.21 -33.69
C ALA A 378 35.66 25.05 -33.32
N VAL A 379 35.53 24.50 -32.11
CA VAL A 379 36.36 23.41 -31.58
C VAL A 379 35.50 22.32 -30.95
N HIS A 380 36.06 21.11 -30.89
CA HIS A 380 35.43 19.95 -30.27
C HIS A 380 35.28 20.16 -28.75
N PRO A 381 34.06 20.07 -28.17
CA PRO A 381 33.87 20.28 -26.74
C PRO A 381 34.43 19.13 -25.89
N PRO A 382 35.09 19.41 -24.74
CA PRO A 382 35.39 18.35 -23.77
C PRO A 382 34.11 17.72 -23.19
N LEU A 383 34.09 16.40 -22.94
CA LEU A 383 32.89 15.72 -22.39
C LEU A 383 32.40 16.28 -21.04
N LYS A 384 33.31 16.82 -20.22
CA LYS A 384 32.97 17.51 -18.96
C LYS A 384 32.06 18.72 -19.20
N VAL A 385 32.24 19.40 -20.32
CA VAL A 385 31.41 20.56 -20.70
C VAL A 385 30.01 20.09 -21.08
N LEU A 386 29.90 19.07 -21.94
CA LEU A 386 28.63 18.51 -22.39
C LEU A 386 27.79 17.93 -21.25
N THR A 387 28.42 17.48 -20.18
CA THR A 387 27.74 16.92 -18.99
C THR A 387 27.38 17.95 -17.92
N SER A 388 27.89 19.18 -18.01
CA SER A 388 27.64 20.19 -16.97
C SER A 388 26.19 20.70 -17.04
N LEU A 389 25.54 20.83 -15.88
CA LEU A 389 24.18 21.38 -15.78
C LEU A 389 24.17 22.91 -15.93
N THR A 390 25.32 23.56 -15.71
CA THR A 390 25.46 25.01 -15.55
C THR A 390 25.87 25.76 -16.82
N HIS A 391 26.45 25.10 -17.84
CA HIS A 391 26.88 25.81 -19.06
C HIS A 391 25.76 26.21 -20.02
N THR A 392 24.58 25.60 -19.94
CA THR A 392 23.43 26.02 -20.75
C THR A 392 23.01 27.47 -20.47
N SER A 393 23.29 27.99 -19.28
CA SER A 393 22.99 29.39 -18.91
C SER A 393 24.08 30.38 -19.33
N GLN A 394 25.33 29.94 -19.51
CA GLN A 394 26.46 30.84 -19.81
C GLN A 394 26.68 31.06 -21.31
N ILE A 395 26.24 30.13 -22.16
CA ILE A 395 26.27 30.33 -23.62
C ILE A 395 25.27 31.43 -24.03
N HIS A 396 24.08 31.45 -23.42
CA HIS A 396 23.10 32.51 -23.65
C HIS A 396 23.59 33.92 -23.27
N LEU A 397 24.45 34.06 -22.25
CA LEU A 397 25.01 35.35 -21.83
C LEU A 397 26.10 35.90 -22.77
N LYS A 398 26.70 35.07 -23.64
CA LYS A 398 27.71 35.52 -24.61
C LYS A 398 27.12 35.91 -25.96
N ASP A 399 25.94 35.40 -26.31
CA ASP A 399 25.21 35.81 -27.52
C ASP A 399 24.57 37.20 -27.36
N GLU A 400 24.13 37.59 -26.15
CA GLU A 400 23.62 38.95 -25.89
C GLU A 400 24.71 40.03 -25.94
N ASN A 401 25.97 39.69 -25.65
CA ASN A 401 27.10 40.63 -25.66
C ASN A 401 27.80 40.76 -27.02
N LYS A 402 27.30 40.10 -28.08
CA LYS A 402 27.81 40.23 -29.46
C LYS A 402 26.91 41.09 -30.37
N ILE A 403 25.80 41.63 -29.86
CA ILE A 403 24.84 42.48 -30.60
C ILE A 403 24.99 43.98 -30.23
N THR A 404 26.04 44.33 -29.48
CA THR A 404 26.51 45.70 -29.21
C THR A 404 27.96 45.81 -29.63
#